data_AF-A0A8J5JI55-F1
#
_entry.id   AF-A0A8J5JI55-F1
#
_cell.length_a   1.000
_cell.length_b   1.000
_cell.length_c   1.000
_cell.angle_alpha   90.00
_cell.angle_beta   90.00
_cell.angle_gamma   90.00
#
_symmetry.space_group_name_H-M   'P 1'
#
loop_
_entity.id
_entity.type
_entity.pdbx_description
1 polymer ?
#
loop_
_entity_poly.entity_id
_entity_poly.type
_entity_poly.pdbx_seq_one_letter_code
_entity_poly.pdbx_strand_id
1 'polypeptide(L)' 'MAFLTLFRVATGDNWNGIMKDTLRDKCDSRPDCVKNCCLYPFVAPIFFVVFVLMAQFVLVNVVVAVLMKHLEESHK' A
#
# COMPACT_ATOMS: atom_id res chain seq x y z
N MET A 1 -7.01 0.05 -13.23
CA MET A 1 -6.11 -0.90 -12.53
C MET A 1 -5.54 -0.34 -11.21
N ALA A 2 -5.33 0.98 -11.05
CA ALA A 2 -4.70 1.54 -9.85
C ALA A 2 -5.38 1.17 -8.51
N PHE A 3 -6.72 1.24 -8.44
CA PHE A 3 -7.46 0.91 -7.22
C PHE A 3 -7.33 -0.56 -6.80
N LEU A 4 -7.35 -1.49 -7.77
CA LEU A 4 -7.19 -2.92 -7.49
C LEU A 4 -5.77 -3.24 -6.98
N THR A 5 -4.74 -2.55 -7.50
CA THR A 5 -3.38 -2.67 -6.98
C THR A 5 -3.28 -2.19 -5.54
N LEU A 6 -3.88 -1.04 -5.22
CA LEU A 6 -3.91 -0.51 -3.84
C LEU A 6 -4.69 -1.42 -2.88
N PHE A 7 -5.79 -2.02 -3.34
CA PHE A 7 -6.52 -3.03 -2.56
C PHE A 7 -5.63 -4.23 -2.24
N ARG A 8 -4.90 -4.77 -3.23
CA ARG A 8 -3.92 -5.85 -3.04
C ARG A 8 -2.83 -5.49 -2.02
N VAL A 9 -2.32 -4.26 -2.09
CA VAL A 9 -1.31 -3.76 -1.15
C VAL A 9 -1.90 -3.63 0.26
N ALA A 10 -3.15 -3.18 0.39
CA ALA A 10 -3.84 -3.03 1.68
C ALA A 10 -4.06 -4.38 2.38
N THR A 11 -4.25 -5.46 1.64
CA THR A 11 -4.31 -6.83 2.20
C THR A 11 -2.93 -7.39 2.58
N GLY A 12 -1.85 -6.63 2.40
CA GLY A 12 -0.47 -7.07 2.66
C GLY A 12 0.11 -8.00 1.60
N ASP A 13 -0.59 -8.20 0.47
CA ASP A 13 -0.17 -9.12 -0.59
C ASP A 13 0.93 -8.49 -1.45
N ASN A 14 2.12 -9.07 -1.40
CA ASN A 14 3.29 -8.75 -2.23
C ASN A 14 3.60 -7.24 -2.39
N TRP A 15 3.33 -6.42 -1.36
CA TRP A 15 3.51 -4.97 -1.45
C TRP A 15 4.96 -4.55 -1.72
N ASN A 16 5.94 -5.29 -1.17
CA ASN A 16 7.37 -5.07 -1.41
C ASN A 16 7.77 -5.32 -2.88
N GLY A 17 7.20 -6.34 -3.51
CA GLY A 17 7.44 -6.64 -4.92
C GLY A 17 6.88 -5.54 -5.82
N ILE A 18 5.63 -5.14 -5.56
CA ILE A 18 4.97 -4.05 -6.28
C ILE A 18 5.75 -2.74 -6.12
N MET A 19 6.24 -2.43 -4.92
CA MET A 19 7.11 -1.27 -4.67
C MET A 19 8.40 -1.35 -5.50
N LYS A 20 9.09 -2.50 -5.51
CA LYS A 20 10.31 -2.70 -6.32
C LYS A 20 10.05 -2.54 -7.81
N ASP A 21 8.88 -2.98 -8.29
CA ASP A 21 8.48 -2.81 -9.69
C ASP A 21 8.31 -1.34 -10.09
N THR A 22 8.18 -0.41 -9.13
CA THR A 22 8.18 1.04 -9.40
C THR A 22 9.60 1.64 -9.45
N LEU A 23 10.60 0.96 -8.91
CA LEU A 23 12.01 1.38 -8.84
C LEU A 23 12.84 0.78 -9.98
N ARG A 24 12.29 0.75 -11.20
CA ARG A 24 12.93 0.07 -12.34
C ARG A 24 14.24 0.74 -12.73
N ASP A 25 15.30 -0.04 -12.90
CA ASP A 25 16.61 0.47 -13.33
C ASP A 25 16.67 0.86 -14.82
N LYS A 26 15.72 0.36 -15.63
CA LYS A 26 15.63 0.64 -17.07
C LYS A 26 14.60 1.74 -17.34
N CYS A 27 14.91 2.97 -16.97
CA CYS A 27 14.04 4.14 -17.13
C CYS A 27 14.78 5.33 -17.76
N ASP A 28 14.05 6.30 -18.31
CA ASP A 28 14.60 7.54 -18.86
C ASP A 28 14.62 8.64 -17.80
N SER A 29 15.81 9.17 -17.49
CA SER A 29 16.02 10.24 -16.50
C SER A 29 15.91 11.65 -17.09
N ARG A 30 15.59 11.78 -18.38
CA ARG A 30 15.44 13.08 -19.02
C ARG A 30 14.25 13.87 -18.44
N PRO A 31 14.40 15.20 -18.27
CA PRO A 31 13.34 16.05 -17.70
C PRO A 31 12.11 16.16 -18.62
N ASP A 32 12.28 15.95 -19.93
CA ASP A 32 11.23 15.93 -20.96
C ASP A 32 10.68 14.53 -21.24
N CYS A 33 10.95 13.56 -20.35
CA CYS A 33 10.47 12.20 -20.51
C CYS A 33 8.92 12.14 -20.44
N VAL A 34 8.32 11.50 -21.45
CA VAL A 34 6.87 11.28 -21.53
C VAL A 34 6.49 9.81 -21.22
N LYS A 35 7.44 8.87 -21.40
CA LYS A 35 7.19 7.43 -21.24
C LYS A 35 8.36 6.76 -20.57
N ASN A 36 8.08 5.89 -19.59
CA ASN A 36 9.08 5.10 -18.87
C ASN A 36 10.09 5.96 -18.09
N CYS A 37 9.61 7.02 -17.45
CA CYS A 37 10.46 7.97 -16.73
C CYS A 37 10.90 7.43 -15.37
N CYS A 38 12.12 7.77 -14.97
CA CYS A 38 12.64 7.37 -13.68
C CYS A 38 11.88 8.07 -12.55
N LEU A 39 11.43 7.28 -11.58
CA LEU A 39 10.91 7.79 -10.32
C LEU A 39 12.06 8.04 -9.35
N TYR A 40 11.90 9.04 -8.49
CA TYR A 40 12.89 9.31 -7.46
C TYR A 40 12.96 8.13 -6.48
N PRO A 41 14.16 7.58 -6.19
CA PRO A 41 14.32 6.32 -5.44
C PRO A 41 13.65 6.30 -4.05
N PHE A 42 13.45 7.48 -3.45
CA PHE A 42 12.86 7.60 -2.12
C PHE A 42 11.33 7.79 -2.14
N VAL A 43 10.75 8.29 -3.22
CA VAL A 43 9.30 8.61 -3.28
C VAL A 43 8.47 7.34 -3.20
N ALA A 44 8.84 6.31 -3.96
CA ALA A 44 8.11 5.04 -3.96
C ALA A 44 8.14 4.35 -2.57
N PRO A 45 9.30 4.11 -1.93
CA PRO A 45 9.34 3.57 -0.58
C PRO A 45 8.50 4.35 0.43
N ILE A 46 8.60 5.68 0.44
CA ILE A 46 7.84 6.52 1.37
C ILE A 46 6.33 6.34 1.15
N PHE A 47 5.86 6.40 -0.10
CA PHE A 47 4.46 6.19 -0.42
C PHE A 47 3.95 4.83 0.04
N PHE A 48 4.65 3.75 -0.34
CA PHE A 48 4.21 2.38 -0.02
C PHE A 48 4.23 2.11 1.49
N VAL A 49 5.27 2.54 2.20
CA VAL A 49 5.36 2.36 3.66
C VAL A 49 4.25 3.12 4.38
N VAL A 50 4.04 4.40 4.03
CA VAL A 50 2.98 5.21 4.65
C VAL A 50 1.60 4.63 4.34
N PHE A 51 1.35 4.22 3.10
CA PHE A 51 0.08 3.59 2.72
C PHE A 51 -0.17 2.29 3.47
N VAL A 52 0.83 1.40 3.55
CA VAL A 52 0.71 0.12 4.28
C VAL A 52 0.43 0.39 5.76
N LEU A 53 1.18 1.29 6.41
CA LEU A 53 0.95 1.62 7.82
C LEU A 53 -0.45 2.18 8.07
N MET A 54 -0.95 3.09 7.21
CA MET A 54 -2.31 3.61 7.32
C MET A 54 -3.37 2.52 7.11
N ALA A 55 -3.20 1.68 6.09
CA ALA A 55 -4.14 0.59 5.80
C ALA A 55 -4.20 -0.42 6.96
N GLN A 56 -3.04 -0.81 7.51
CA GLN A 56 -2.97 -1.70 8.66
C GLN A 56 -3.59 -1.08 9.91
N PHE A 57 -3.35 0.22 10.17
CA PHE A 57 -3.96 0.92 11.30
C PHE A 57 -5.49 0.92 11.22
N VAL A 58 -6.06 1.23 10.04
CA VAL A 58 -7.50 1.18 9.82
C VAL A 58 -8.04 -0.24 9.98
N LEU A 59 -7.35 -1.24 9.42
CA LEU A 59 -7.76 -2.64 9.51
C LEU A 59 -7.80 -3.13 10.96
N VAL A 60 -6.76 -2.81 11.75
CA VAL A 60 -6.72 -3.16 13.18
C VAL A 60 -7.88 -2.52 13.94
N ASN A 61 -8.16 -1.24 13.70
CA ASN A 61 -9.28 -0.56 14.36
C ASN A 61 -10.63 -1.21 14.01
N VAL A 62 -10.83 -1.61 12.76
CA VAL A 62 -12.04 -2.33 12.33
C VAL A 62 -12.12 -3.70 13.01
N VAL A 63 -11.03 -4.46 13.06
CA VAL A 63 -10.98 -5.77 13.73
C VAL A 63 -11.31 -5.63 15.21
N VAL A 64 -10.72 -4.65 15.91
CA VAL A 64 -11.00 -4.38 17.33
C VAL A 64 -12.48 -4.05 17.52
N ALA A 65 -13.07 -3.19 16.69
CA ALA A 65 -14.48 -2.85 16.78
C ALA A 65 -15.39 -4.09 16.58
N VAL A 66 -15.05 -4.95 15.62
CA VAL A 66 -15.79 -6.20 15.36
C VAL A 66 -15.67 -7.18 16.53
N LEU A 67 -14.47 -7.34 17.11
CA LEU A 67 -14.25 -8.21 18.28
C LEU A 67 -15.04 -7.73 19.50
N MET A 68 -15.03 -6.42 19.78
CA MET A 68 -15.80 -5.86 20.90
C MET A 68 -17.30 -6.13 20.74
N LYS A 69 -17.83 -5.95 19.53
CA LYS A 69 -19.24 -6.24 19.23
C LYS A 69 -19.58 -7.72 19.46
N HIS A 70 -18.72 -8.64 19.03
CA HIS A 70 -18.94 -10.07 19.24
C HIS A 70 -18.90 -10.48 20.73
N LEU A 71 -18.04 -9.83 21.52
CA LEU A 71 -18.00 -10.06 22.98
C LEU A 71 -19.28 -9.58 23.66
N GLU A 72 -19.81 -8.41 23.29
CA GLU A 72 -21.09 -7.89 23.81
C GLU A 72 -22.28 -8.78 23.45
N GLU A 73 -22.32 -9.31 22.22
CA GLU A 73 -23.37 -10.23 21.76
C GLU A 73 -23.29 -11.61 22.45
N SER A 74 -22.08 -12.11 22.74
CA SER A 74 -21.88 -13.40 23.41
C SER A 74 -22.21 -13.36 24.92
N HIS A 75 -22.24 -12.18 25.53
CA HIS A 75 -22.47 -12.00 26.97
C HIS A 75 -23.93 -11.63 27.32
N LYS A 76 -24.82 -11.64 26.32
CA LYS A 76 -26.26 -11.43 26.43
C LYS A 76 -27.01 -12.75 26.25
#